data_AF-A0A1Q4YVV5-F1
#
_entry.id   AF-A0A1Q4YVV5-F1
#
_cell.length_a   1.000
_cell.length_b   1.000
_cell.length_c   1.000
_cell.angle_alpha   90.00
_cell.angle_beta   90.00
_cell.angle_gamma   90.00
#
_symmetry.space_group_name_H-M   'P 1'
#
loop_
_entity.id
_entity.type
_entity.pdbx_description
1 polymer ?
#
loop_
_entity_poly.entity_id
_entity_poly.type
_entity_poly.pdbx_seq_one_letter_code
_entity_poly.pdbx_strand_id
1 'polypeptide(L)'
;MVKQEVGVDSVELVVGEGAGRIRTSGASGPTIFELTIASSGARIDESSLQCVDAEVAVCLVRGAVNGEVLGEVLVRRSGAWSRAQLPYVASGAYLALHDVNKDTVADVVAVQRVCQAGVDCSRWFAQVFSLAGGGGELGCTPVVREAESLPGWPTVTPDPADLRQCGA
;
A
#
# COMPACT_ATOMS: atom_id res chain seq x y z
N MET A 1 14.80 13.13 -2.02
CA MET A 1 15.23 11.70 -1.95
C MET A 1 14.91 11.25 -0.54
N VAL A 2 14.26 10.10 -0.38
CA VAL A 2 13.94 9.55 0.94
C VAL A 2 14.59 8.21 1.11
N LYS A 3 15.13 7.94 2.29
CA LYS A 3 15.76 6.68 2.66
C LYS A 3 15.10 6.15 3.94
N GLN A 4 14.75 4.87 3.96
CA GLN A 4 14.35 4.14 5.16
C GLN A 4 15.27 2.94 5.37
N GLU A 5 15.71 2.74 6.59
CA GLU A 5 16.42 1.52 7.00
C GLU A 5 15.39 0.44 7.33
N VAL A 6 15.62 -0.78 6.84
CA VAL A 6 14.75 -1.94 6.98
C VAL A 6 15.60 -3.12 7.41
N GLY A 7 15.76 -3.31 8.71
CA GLY A 7 16.71 -4.27 9.27
C GLY A 7 18.15 -3.87 8.92
N VAL A 8 18.85 -4.73 8.18
CA VAL A 8 20.22 -4.47 7.69
C VAL A 8 20.26 -3.84 6.28
N ASP A 9 19.09 -3.66 5.67
CA ASP A 9 18.93 -3.10 4.33
C ASP A 9 18.50 -1.65 4.40
N SER A 10 18.62 -0.96 3.26
CA SER A 10 18.08 0.37 3.04
C SER A 10 17.22 0.39 1.80
N VAL A 11 16.15 1.18 1.85
CA VAL A 11 15.24 1.42 0.74
C VAL A 11 15.19 2.91 0.46
N GLU A 12 15.65 3.29 -0.72
CA GLU A 12 15.78 4.67 -1.16
C GLU A 12 14.80 4.97 -2.28
N LEU A 13 13.89 5.90 -2.03
CA LEU A 13 13.04 6.51 -3.03
C LEU A 13 13.76 7.71 -3.65
N VAL A 14 14.09 7.55 -4.93
CA VAL A 14 14.73 8.57 -5.76
C VAL A 14 13.67 9.12 -6.73
N VAL A 15 13.32 10.40 -6.54
CA VAL A 15 12.38 11.14 -7.38
C VAL A 15 13.17 12.10 -8.25
N GLY A 16 12.93 12.09 -9.56
CA GLY A 16 13.49 13.02 -10.53
C GLY A 16 12.45 13.44 -11.57
N GLU A 17 12.82 14.34 -12.50
CA GLU A 17 11.92 14.82 -13.55
C GLU A 17 11.37 13.66 -14.41
N GLY A 18 10.10 13.29 -14.16
CA GLY A 18 9.36 12.30 -14.94
C GLY A 18 9.64 10.82 -14.61
N ALA A 19 10.48 10.52 -13.62
CA ALA A 19 10.80 9.14 -13.25
C ALA A 19 10.98 8.99 -11.74
N GLY A 20 10.38 7.92 -11.20
CA GLY A 20 10.60 7.49 -9.83
C GLY A 20 11.33 6.15 -9.81
N ARG A 21 12.31 5.98 -8.93
CA ARG A 21 13.03 4.72 -8.75
C ARG A 21 13.13 4.37 -7.27
N ILE A 22 13.02 3.09 -6.96
CA ILE A 22 13.42 2.56 -5.65
C ILE A 22 14.77 1.88 -5.82
N ARG A 23 15.72 2.24 -4.97
CA ARG A 23 16.98 1.49 -4.81
C ARG A 23 16.92 0.76 -3.49
N THR A 24 17.21 -0.53 -3.51
CA THR A 24 17.34 -1.33 -2.30
C THR A 24 18.80 -1.71 -2.12
N SER A 25 19.30 -1.70 -0.90
CA SER A 25 20.44 -2.54 -0.52
C SER A 25 19.90 -3.88 -0.02
N GLY A 26 20.69 -4.94 -0.17
CA GLY A 26 20.25 -6.28 0.17
C GLY A 26 21.45 -7.22 0.29
N ALA A 27 21.28 -8.31 1.04
CA ALA A 27 22.26 -9.40 1.06
C ALA A 27 22.52 -9.98 -0.34
N SER A 28 21.51 -9.92 -1.22
CA SER A 28 21.61 -10.29 -2.64
C SER A 28 22.27 -9.22 -3.54
N GLY A 29 22.71 -8.09 -2.97
CA GLY A 29 23.23 -6.93 -3.69
C GLY A 29 22.17 -5.87 -3.99
N PRO A 30 22.59 -4.68 -4.47
CA PRO A 30 21.68 -3.58 -4.71
C PRO A 30 20.75 -3.86 -5.90
N THR A 31 19.46 -3.57 -5.74
CA THR A 31 18.46 -3.71 -6.81
C THR A 31 17.74 -2.39 -7.05
N ILE A 32 17.49 -2.06 -8.33
CA ILE A 32 16.77 -0.87 -8.75
C ILE A 32 15.42 -1.27 -9.36
N PHE A 33 14.35 -0.66 -8.87
CA PHE A 33 12.99 -0.82 -9.39
C PHE A 33 12.50 0.51 -9.96
N GLU A 34 12.02 0.52 -11.21
CA GLU A 34 11.37 1.70 -11.79
C GLU A 34 9.90 1.79 -11.38
N LEU A 35 9.48 2.93 -10.83
CA LEU A 35 8.09 3.13 -10.41
C LEU A 35 7.19 3.32 -11.62
N THR A 36 6.27 2.39 -11.82
CA THR A 36 5.22 2.46 -12.84
C THR A 36 4.13 3.48 -12.50
N ILE A 37 3.82 3.71 -11.22
CA ILE A 37 2.84 4.71 -10.76
C ILE A 37 3.31 6.13 -11.07
N ALA A 38 4.62 6.38 -11.08
CA ALA A 38 5.19 7.66 -11.52
C ALA A 38 4.93 7.88 -13.02
N SER A 39 5.10 6.83 -13.83
CA SER A 39 4.75 6.85 -15.27
C SER A 39 3.25 7.04 -15.51
N SER A 40 2.39 6.65 -14.56
CA SER A 40 0.95 6.92 -14.56
C SER A 40 0.58 8.34 -14.10
N GLY A 41 1.56 9.19 -13.77
CA GLY A 41 1.34 10.57 -13.34
C GLY A 41 1.06 10.75 -11.85
N ALA A 42 1.30 9.71 -11.03
CA ALA A 42 1.20 9.85 -9.58
C ALA A 42 2.25 10.84 -9.06
N ARG A 43 1.82 11.77 -8.20
CA ARG A 43 2.74 12.66 -7.50
C ARG A 43 3.48 11.87 -6.43
N ILE A 44 4.79 11.81 -6.55
CA ILE A 44 5.68 11.12 -5.62
C ILE A 44 6.49 12.18 -4.87
N ASP A 45 6.45 12.13 -3.55
CA ASP A 45 7.18 13.03 -2.66
C ASP A 45 7.80 12.25 -1.49
N GLU A 46 8.22 12.97 -0.46
CA GLU A 46 8.92 12.35 0.67
C GLU A 46 8.02 11.48 1.56
N SER A 47 6.71 11.73 1.55
CA SER A 47 5.70 10.95 2.28
C SER A 47 5.24 9.70 1.53
N SER A 48 5.69 9.54 0.29
CA SER A 48 5.31 8.43 -0.58
C SER A 48 5.87 7.08 -0.16
N LEU A 49 6.97 7.02 0.60
CA LEU A 49 7.59 5.77 1.03
C LEU A 49 7.13 5.39 2.45
N GLN A 50 6.67 4.16 2.62
CA GLN A 50 6.43 3.54 3.92
C GLN A 50 7.03 2.14 3.92
N CYS A 51 7.94 1.86 4.85
CA CYS A 51 8.50 0.53 5.04
C CYS A 51 8.16 -0.01 6.43
N VAL A 52 7.99 -1.33 6.51
CA VAL A 52 7.84 -2.11 7.75
C VAL A 52 8.92 -3.17 7.76
N ASP A 53 9.76 -3.15 8.79
CA ASP A 53 10.78 -4.16 9.01
C ASP A 53 10.20 -5.36 9.77
N ALA A 54 10.42 -6.54 9.20
CA ALA A 54 9.96 -7.83 9.70
C ALA A 54 10.76 -8.95 9.01
N GLU A 55 10.49 -10.21 9.37
CA GLU A 55 11.05 -11.37 8.66
C GLU A 55 10.71 -11.31 7.16
N VAL A 56 9.46 -10.97 6.85
CA VAL A 56 9.01 -10.56 5.51
C VAL A 56 8.81 -9.06 5.52
N ALA A 57 9.86 -8.31 5.19
CA ALA A 57 9.80 -6.86 5.18
C ALA A 57 9.03 -6.33 3.97
N VAL A 58 8.31 -5.22 4.14
CA VAL A 58 7.43 -4.66 3.12
C VAL A 58 7.70 -3.17 2.98
N CYS A 59 7.81 -2.69 1.74
CA CYS A 59 7.80 -1.27 1.44
C CYS A 59 6.69 -0.94 0.44
N LEU A 60 5.86 0.03 0.77
CA LEU A 60 4.86 0.63 -0.10
C LEU A 60 5.40 1.97 -0.59
N VAL A 61 5.37 2.17 -1.91
CA VAL A 61 5.47 3.49 -2.51
C VAL A 61 4.12 3.88 -3.06
N ARG A 62 3.62 5.05 -2.66
CA ARG A 62 2.30 5.55 -3.05
C ARG A 62 2.33 6.99 -3.56
N GLY A 63 1.38 7.34 -4.41
CA GLY A 63 1.23 8.70 -4.90
C GLY A 63 -0.18 9.00 -5.39
N ALA A 64 -0.58 10.28 -5.27
CA ALA A 64 -1.89 10.73 -5.69
C ALA A 64 -1.96 11.02 -7.20
N VAL A 65 -3.03 10.58 -7.86
CA VAL A 65 -3.32 10.85 -9.27
C VAL A 65 -4.83 10.95 -9.47
N ASN A 66 -5.32 11.99 -10.13
CA ASN A 66 -6.73 12.16 -10.50
C ASN A 66 -7.77 11.92 -9.37
N GLY A 67 -7.41 12.17 -8.11
CA GLY A 67 -8.29 11.97 -6.95
C GLY A 67 -8.22 10.57 -6.32
N GLU A 68 -7.37 9.70 -6.84
CA GLU A 68 -7.04 8.37 -6.30
C GLU A 68 -5.60 8.35 -5.77
N VAL A 69 -5.26 7.28 -5.05
CA VAL A 69 -3.89 6.97 -4.64
C VAL A 69 -3.50 5.63 -5.26
N LEU A 70 -2.41 5.63 -6.05
CA LEU A 70 -1.82 4.40 -6.57
C LEU A 70 -0.66 3.96 -5.68
N GLY A 71 -0.46 2.65 -5.53
CA GLY A 71 0.62 2.07 -4.76
C GLY A 71 1.32 0.90 -5.45
N GLU A 72 2.63 0.85 -5.26
CA GLU A 72 3.48 -0.30 -5.59
C GLU A 72 4.13 -0.83 -4.33
N VAL A 73 4.22 -2.15 -4.24
CA VAL A 73 4.78 -2.81 -3.08
C VAL A 73 6.00 -3.60 -3.47
N LEU A 74 7.06 -3.45 -2.66
CA LEU A 74 8.22 -4.34 -2.64
C LEU A 74 8.16 -5.19 -1.38
N VAL A 75 8.53 -6.46 -1.51
CA VAL A 75 8.63 -7.39 -0.39
C VAL A 75 10.01 -8.01 -0.37
N ARG A 76 10.62 -8.05 0.81
CA ARG A 76 11.87 -8.76 1.06
C ARG A 76 11.57 -10.14 1.62
N ARG A 77 12.03 -11.19 0.94
CA ARG A 77 12.02 -12.57 1.45
C ARG A 77 13.40 -13.15 1.35
N SER A 78 13.86 -13.80 2.42
CA SER A 78 15.18 -14.45 2.45
C SER A 78 16.31 -13.52 1.98
N GLY A 79 16.22 -12.23 2.32
CA GLY A 79 17.21 -11.20 1.96
C GLY A 79 17.14 -10.63 0.54
N ALA A 80 16.18 -11.07 -0.29
CA ALA A 80 15.99 -10.57 -1.65
C ALA A 80 14.70 -9.76 -1.78
N TRP A 81 14.78 -8.59 -2.41
CA TRP A 81 13.64 -7.73 -2.70
C TRP A 81 12.98 -8.09 -4.03
N SER A 82 11.66 -8.14 -4.06
CA SER A 82 10.87 -8.34 -5.29
C SER A 82 9.60 -7.48 -5.26
N ARG A 83 9.00 -7.23 -6.43
CA ARG A 83 7.67 -6.60 -6.48
C ARG A 83 6.60 -7.58 -6.02
N ALA A 84 5.61 -7.08 -5.28
CA ALA A 84 4.32 -7.75 -5.14
C ALA A 84 3.44 -7.46 -6.37
N GLN A 85 2.20 -7.95 -6.38
CA GLN A 85 1.24 -7.72 -7.45
C GLN A 85 0.99 -6.22 -7.66
N LEU A 86 0.87 -5.80 -8.93
CA LEU A 86 0.79 -4.40 -9.35
C LEU A 86 -0.58 -4.05 -9.97
N PRO A 87 -1.00 -2.77 -9.90
CA PRO A 87 -0.82 -1.80 -8.80
C PRO A 87 -2.01 -1.85 -7.81
N TYR A 88 -1.78 -1.43 -6.57
CA TYR A 88 -2.85 -1.20 -5.61
C TYR A 88 -3.48 0.17 -5.86
N VAL A 89 -4.80 0.25 -5.79
CA VAL A 89 -5.55 1.50 -6.03
C VAL A 89 -6.40 1.77 -4.79
N ALA A 90 -6.38 3.01 -4.30
CA ALA A 90 -7.34 3.51 -3.32
C ALA A 90 -8.11 4.66 -3.96
N SER A 91 -9.41 4.47 -4.18
CA SER A 91 -10.30 5.53 -4.65
C SER A 91 -10.69 6.51 -3.54
N GLY A 92 -10.42 6.16 -2.27
CA GLY A 92 -10.29 7.09 -1.16
C GLY A 92 -8.84 7.47 -0.91
N ALA A 93 -8.61 8.65 -0.32
CA ALA A 93 -7.27 9.24 -0.16
C ALA A 93 -6.34 8.52 0.84
N TYR A 94 -6.59 7.25 1.16
CA TYR A 94 -5.82 6.45 2.12
C TYR A 94 -5.35 5.12 1.50
N LEU A 95 -4.02 4.96 1.46
CA LEU A 95 -3.34 3.73 1.09
C LEU A 95 -2.12 3.57 2.00
N ALA A 96 -2.08 2.55 2.84
CA ALA A 96 -1.01 2.38 3.82
C ALA A 96 -0.71 0.91 4.10
N LEU A 97 0.41 0.66 4.79
CA LEU A 97 0.75 -0.65 5.34
C LEU A 97 0.26 -0.77 6.79
N HIS A 98 -0.36 -1.91 7.12
CA HIS A 98 -0.73 -2.31 8.47
C HIS A 98 -0.82 -3.84 8.57
N ASP A 99 -0.29 -4.45 9.63
CA ASP A 99 -0.47 -5.88 9.90
C ASP A 99 -1.86 -6.09 10.53
N VAL A 100 -2.85 -6.42 9.69
CA VAL A 100 -4.25 -6.54 10.08
C VAL A 100 -4.49 -7.89 10.76
N ASN A 101 -4.01 -8.97 10.14
CA ASN A 101 -4.28 -10.33 10.61
C ASN A 101 -3.30 -10.81 11.70
N LYS A 102 -2.30 -9.99 12.08
CA LYS A 102 -1.28 -10.25 13.10
C LYS A 102 -0.39 -11.43 12.75
N ASP A 103 -0.13 -11.63 11.46
CA ASP A 103 0.77 -12.67 10.97
C ASP A 103 2.23 -12.21 10.87
N THR A 104 2.53 -10.99 11.34
CA THR A 104 3.84 -10.31 11.33
C THR A 104 4.29 -9.79 9.96
N VAL A 105 3.47 -9.96 8.92
CA VAL A 105 3.69 -9.37 7.60
C VAL A 105 2.72 -8.21 7.44
N ALA A 106 3.23 -7.05 7.03
CA ALA A 106 2.34 -5.92 6.78
C ALA A 106 1.38 -6.21 5.60
N ASP A 107 0.11 -5.85 5.74
CA ASP A 107 -0.90 -5.89 4.69
C ASP A 107 -1.05 -4.52 4.03
N VAL A 108 -1.57 -4.50 2.80
CA VAL A 108 -1.98 -3.26 2.13
C VAL A 108 -3.42 -2.94 2.51
N VAL A 109 -3.64 -1.78 3.13
CA VAL A 109 -4.97 -1.24 3.44
C VAL A 109 -5.29 -0.10 2.48
N ALA A 110 -6.29 -0.31 1.61
CA ALA A 110 -6.74 0.65 0.61
C ALA A 110 -8.18 1.10 0.94
N VAL A 111 -8.40 2.39 1.15
CA VAL A 111 -9.76 2.91 1.30
C VAL A 111 -10.38 3.10 -0.07
N GLN A 112 -11.59 2.58 -0.24
CA GLN A 112 -12.37 2.67 -1.45
C GLN A 112 -13.63 3.49 -1.24
N ARG A 113 -14.07 4.16 -2.31
CA ARG A 113 -15.38 4.79 -2.42
C ARG A 113 -16.33 3.86 -3.16
N VAL A 114 -17.54 3.70 -2.65
CA VAL A 114 -18.61 3.00 -3.37
C VAL A 114 -19.29 3.99 -4.30
N CYS A 115 -19.16 3.76 -5.60
CA CYS A 115 -19.81 4.54 -6.65
C CYS A 115 -20.86 3.69 -7.37
N GLN A 116 -22.02 3.42 -6.74
CA GLN A 116 -23.14 2.87 -7.52
C GLN A 116 -23.73 3.95 -8.42
N ALA A 117 -24.12 3.55 -9.64
CA ALA A 117 -24.77 4.45 -10.58
C ALA A 117 -26.03 5.06 -9.97
N GLY A 118 -26.04 6.38 -9.79
CA GLY A 118 -27.19 7.16 -9.33
C GLY A 118 -27.39 7.30 -7.81
N VAL A 119 -26.49 6.80 -6.95
CA VAL A 119 -26.80 6.65 -5.50
C VAL A 119 -25.68 7.12 -4.55
N ASP A 120 -24.96 8.18 -4.91
CA ASP A 120 -24.00 8.86 -4.01
C ASP A 120 -22.64 8.15 -3.84
N CYS A 121 -21.57 8.84 -4.27
CA CYS A 121 -20.18 8.40 -4.15
C CYS A 121 -19.56 8.74 -2.78
N SER A 122 -20.40 8.88 -1.75
CA SER A 122 -20.03 9.27 -0.38
C SER A 122 -19.78 8.09 0.56
N ARG A 123 -19.97 6.85 0.11
CA ARG A 123 -19.77 5.68 0.97
C ARG A 123 -18.35 5.15 0.87
N TRP A 124 -17.85 4.62 1.97
CA TRP A 124 -16.46 4.22 2.13
C TRP A 124 -16.34 2.79 2.69
N PHE A 125 -15.27 2.09 2.35
CA PHE A 125 -14.84 0.87 3.01
C PHE A 125 -13.32 0.73 2.89
N ALA A 126 -12.69 -0.07 3.74
CA ALA A 126 -11.30 -0.47 3.58
C ALA A 126 -11.25 -1.87 2.96
N GLN A 127 -10.42 -2.02 1.94
CA GLN A 127 -10.05 -3.28 1.30
C GLN A 127 -8.63 -3.64 1.74
N VAL A 128 -8.44 -4.90 2.17
CA VAL A 128 -7.18 -5.37 2.76
C VAL A 128 -6.60 -6.48 1.89
N PHE A 129 -5.31 -6.39 1.57
CA PHE A 129 -4.57 -7.39 0.81
C PHE A 129 -3.36 -7.89 1.58
N SER A 130 -3.27 -9.20 1.76
CA SER A 130 -2.13 -9.82 2.44
C SER A 130 -0.97 -10.04 1.52
N LEU A 131 0.19 -9.61 2.01
CA LEU A 131 1.45 -9.81 1.32
C LEU A 131 2.14 -11.11 1.72
N ALA A 132 1.72 -11.80 2.78
CA ALA A 132 2.34 -13.04 3.25
C ALA A 132 2.43 -14.10 2.13
N GLY A 133 1.31 -14.33 1.43
CA GLY A 133 1.17 -15.29 0.33
C GLY A 133 1.30 -14.73 -1.10
N GLY A 134 1.77 -13.48 -1.27
CA GLY A 134 2.01 -12.90 -2.59
C GLY A 134 0.96 -11.90 -3.11
N GLY A 135 0.05 -11.40 -2.26
CA GLY A 135 -0.84 -10.28 -2.60
C GLY A 135 -2.34 -10.59 -2.66
N GLY A 136 -2.82 -11.66 -2.01
CA GLY A 136 -4.23 -12.03 -2.02
C GLY A 136 -5.11 -11.11 -1.18
N GLU A 137 -6.35 -10.85 -1.62
CA GLU A 137 -7.35 -10.11 -0.84
C GLU A 137 -7.72 -10.87 0.45
N LEU A 138 -7.60 -10.22 1.61
CA LEU A 138 -8.11 -10.72 2.89
C LEU A 138 -9.60 -10.42 3.05
N GLY A 139 -10.04 -9.26 2.55
CA GLY A 139 -11.44 -8.87 2.54
C GLY A 139 -11.63 -7.37 2.70
N CYS A 140 -12.90 -6.99 2.90
CA CYS A 140 -13.36 -5.62 3.05
C CYS A 140 -14.06 -5.42 4.39
N THR A 141 -13.91 -4.23 4.97
CA THR A 141 -14.74 -3.79 6.10
C THR A 141 -16.19 -3.55 5.65
N PRO A 142 -17.14 -3.47 6.60
CA PRO A 142 -18.48 -2.95 6.30
C PRO A 142 -18.42 -1.56 5.66
N VAL A 143 -19.40 -1.27 4.80
CA VAL A 143 -19.52 0.04 4.14
C VAL A 143 -20.07 1.06 5.11
N VAL A 144 -19.42 2.22 5.21
CA VAL A 144 -19.81 3.36 6.03
C VAL A 144 -20.17 4.58 5.18
N ARG A 145 -20.91 5.53 5.76
CA ARG A 145 -21.34 6.77 5.07
C ARG A 145 -20.35 7.92 5.15
N GLU A 146 -19.47 7.88 6.13
CA GLU A 146 -18.50 8.94 6.43
C GLU A 146 -17.14 8.27 6.60
N ALA A 147 -16.08 8.88 6.09
CA ALA A 147 -14.73 8.31 6.15
C ALA A 147 -14.26 8.16 7.61
N GLU A 148 -14.70 9.08 8.47
CA GLU A 148 -14.48 9.11 9.92
C GLU A 148 -15.05 7.91 10.65
N SER A 149 -16.00 7.19 10.04
CA SER A 149 -16.56 5.95 10.58
C SER A 149 -15.72 4.72 10.22
N LEU A 150 -14.65 4.85 9.43
CA LEU A 150 -13.74 3.73 9.15
C LEU A 150 -12.98 3.32 10.42
N PRO A 151 -12.73 2.02 10.64
CA PRO A 151 -11.98 1.55 11.79
C PRO A 151 -10.62 2.23 11.92
N GLY A 152 -10.38 2.92 13.05
CA GLY A 152 -9.09 3.55 13.36
C GLY A 152 -8.80 4.90 12.69
N TRP A 153 -9.77 5.49 11.98
CA TRP A 153 -9.59 6.79 11.31
C TRP A 153 -8.89 7.84 12.20
N PRO A 154 -7.89 8.60 11.69
CA PRO A 154 -7.45 8.71 10.30
C PRO A 154 -6.41 7.68 9.85
N THR A 155 -5.92 6.83 10.76
CA THR A 155 -5.00 5.73 10.44
C THR A 155 -5.79 4.43 10.42
N VAL A 156 -6.37 4.14 9.26
CA VAL A 156 -7.31 3.02 9.11
C VAL A 156 -6.64 1.70 9.48
N THR A 157 -7.17 1.06 10.53
CA THR A 157 -6.66 -0.16 11.17
C THR A 157 -7.83 -1.14 11.35
N PRO A 158 -8.26 -1.82 10.27
CA PRO A 158 -9.34 -2.80 10.34
C PRO A 158 -9.06 -3.94 11.30
N ASP A 159 -10.08 -4.48 11.96
CA ASP A 159 -9.99 -5.76 12.67
C ASP A 159 -10.24 -6.91 11.68
N PRO A 160 -9.40 -7.97 11.66
CA PRO A 160 -9.60 -9.11 10.78
C PRO A 160 -10.97 -9.80 10.96
N ALA A 161 -11.58 -9.73 12.15
CA ALA A 161 -12.90 -10.30 12.42
C ALA A 161 -14.04 -9.60 11.65
N ASP A 162 -13.82 -8.33 11.30
CA ASP A 162 -14.78 -7.48 10.57
C ASP A 162 -14.64 -7.62 9.05
N LEU A 163 -13.59 -8.29 8.57
CA LEU A 163 -13.38 -8.50 7.15
C LEU A 163 -14.37 -9.53 6.59
N ARG A 164 -14.92 -9.20 5.42
CA ARG A 164 -15.81 -10.04 4.62
C ARG A 164 -15.33 -10.05 3.18
N GLN A 165 -15.85 -10.97 2.37
CA GLN A 165 -15.57 -10.99 0.94
C GLN A 165 -15.95 -9.64 0.31
N CYS A 166 -15.04 -9.04 -0.47
CA CYS A 166 -15.33 -7.77 -1.13
C CYS A 166 -16.36 -7.96 -2.24
N GLY A 167 -17.29 -7.00 -2.36
CA GLY A 167 -18.35 -7.05 -3.38
C GLY A 167 -19.50 -8.03 -3.09
N ALA A 168 -19.54 -8.60 -1.87
CA ALA A 168 -20.67 -9.36 -1.36
C ALA A 168 -21.83 -8.44 -0.91
#